data_AF-A0A0G0BK50-F1
#
_entry.id   AF-A0A0G0BK50-F1
#
_cell.length_a   1.000
_cell.length_b   1.000
_cell.length_c   1.000
_cell.angle_alpha   90.00
_cell.angle_beta   90.00
_cell.angle_gamma   90.00
#
_symmetry.space_group_name_H-M   'P 1'
#
loop_
_entity.id
_entity.type
_entity.pdbx_description
1 polymer ?
#
loop_
_entity_poly.entity_id
_entity_poly.type
_entity_poly.pdbx_seq_one_letter_code
_entity_poly.pdbx_strand_id
1 'polypeptide(L)'
;MEAPFGIIFLKKAELFNLVSRFDKQYGGSPSNNPWLIEKQILRWTYGHHKHLGSPIKTEHLSLGSQNNKLHDFKMIDSKGGLRSQFKYLEKNSLTKPLENLVVRGFANYFNESEGHNAIVINKDGLLVGEVIADMEKDNIFIKANYLFYSHMMDHLGATVMMIVTTIGLIKLFISFFYVK
;
A
#
# COMPACT_ATOMS: atom_id res chain seq x y z
N MET A 1 -24.71 4.03 15.49
CA MET A 1 -24.07 4.16 14.17
C MET A 1 -23.18 5.39 14.23
N GLU A 2 -21.87 5.21 14.30
CA GLU A 2 -20.92 6.33 14.26
C GLU A 2 -20.94 6.95 12.86
N ALA A 3 -20.88 8.27 12.78
CA ALA A 3 -21.02 9.00 11.53
C ALA A 3 -19.96 8.52 10.51
N PRO A 4 -20.32 8.29 9.23
CA PRO A 4 -19.40 7.80 8.20
C PRO A 4 -18.36 8.85 7.75
N PHE A 5 -18.16 9.93 8.52
CA PHE A 5 -17.46 11.15 8.13
C PHE A 5 -16.25 11.48 9.02
N GLY A 6 -15.63 10.47 9.62
CA GLY A 6 -14.38 10.66 10.35
C GLY A 6 -13.19 10.94 9.44
N ILE A 7 -12.18 11.68 9.91
CA ILE A 7 -10.89 11.88 9.22
C ILE A 7 -10.28 10.55 8.76
N ILE A 8 -10.48 9.49 9.56
CA ILE A 8 -10.04 8.13 9.26
C ILE A 8 -10.72 7.57 8.01
N PHE A 9 -12.03 7.80 7.84
CA PHE A 9 -12.75 7.31 6.66
C PHE A 9 -12.26 7.99 5.37
N LEU A 10 -12.03 9.31 5.41
CA LEU A 10 -11.46 10.03 4.27
C LEU A 10 -10.06 9.52 3.93
N LYS A 11 -9.24 9.25 4.94
CA LYS A 11 -7.91 8.66 4.73
C LYS A 11 -8.00 7.26 4.11
N LYS A 12 -8.95 6.43 4.54
CA LYS A 12 -9.21 5.12 3.93
C LYS A 12 -9.65 5.23 2.48
N ALA A 13 -10.50 6.20 2.12
CA ALA A 13 -10.92 6.43 0.74
C ALA A 13 -9.74 6.85 -0.16
N GLU A 14 -8.83 7.69 0.34
CA GLU A 14 -7.59 8.05 -0.36
C GLU A 14 -6.70 6.82 -0.59
N LEU A 15 -6.48 6.01 0.46
CA LEU A 15 -5.67 4.80 0.39
C LEU A 15 -6.29 3.74 -0.53
N PHE A 16 -7.63 3.62 -0.56
CA PHE A 16 -8.35 2.76 -1.50
C PHE A 16 -8.06 3.12 -2.96
N ASN A 17 -7.99 4.42 -3.24
CA ASN A 17 -7.64 4.93 -4.57
C ASN A 17 -6.22 4.52 -4.97
N LEU A 18 -5.28 4.65 -4.03
CA LEU A 18 -3.89 4.26 -4.21
C LEU A 18 -3.75 2.74 -4.43
N VAL A 19 -4.45 1.92 -3.65
CA VAL A 19 -4.51 0.46 -3.81
C VAL A 19 -5.05 0.08 -5.20
N SER A 20 -6.17 0.70 -5.59
CA SER A 20 -6.81 0.46 -6.88
C SER A 20 -5.93 0.84 -8.08
N ARG A 21 -5.11 1.89 -7.94
CA ARG A 21 -4.14 2.29 -8.97
C ARG A 21 -3.04 1.25 -9.14
N PHE A 22 -2.53 0.68 -8.04
CA PHE A 22 -1.57 -0.42 -8.12
C PHE A 22 -2.17 -1.66 -8.76
N ASP A 23 -3.39 -2.07 -8.38
CA ASP A 23 -4.05 -3.22 -9.00
C ASP A 23 -4.24 -3.04 -10.52
N LYS A 24 -4.60 -1.84 -10.97
CA LYS A 24 -4.70 -1.51 -12.41
C LYS A 24 -3.35 -1.51 -13.12
N GLN A 25 -2.28 -1.07 -12.45
CA GLN A 25 -0.93 -1.05 -13.01
C GLN A 25 -0.37 -2.46 -13.25
N TYR A 26 -0.80 -3.46 -12.46
CA TYR A 26 -0.31 -4.83 -12.55
C TYR A 26 -1.33 -5.84 -13.11
N GLY A 27 -2.61 -5.47 -13.26
CA GLY A 27 -3.73 -6.36 -13.59
C GLY A 27 -3.85 -6.86 -15.03
N GLY A 28 -2.86 -6.62 -15.90
CA GLY A 28 -2.93 -6.97 -17.33
C GLY A 28 -2.45 -8.38 -17.71
N SER A 29 -1.68 -9.07 -16.86
CA SER A 29 -1.18 -10.43 -17.17
C SER A 29 -0.78 -11.19 -15.91
N PRO A 30 -1.13 -12.50 -15.78
CA PRO A 30 -0.72 -13.34 -14.64
C PRO A 30 0.80 -13.52 -14.49
N SER A 31 1.60 -13.04 -15.46
CA SER A 31 3.07 -12.96 -15.40
C SER A 31 3.62 -11.67 -14.78
N ASN A 32 2.78 -10.66 -14.51
CA ASN A 32 3.19 -9.39 -13.88
C ASN A 32 2.91 -9.41 -12.38
N ASN A 33 3.64 -10.21 -11.61
CA ASN A 33 3.52 -10.13 -10.16
C ASN A 33 4.85 -10.30 -9.49
N PRO A 34 5.38 -9.22 -8.90
CA PRO A 34 6.51 -9.45 -8.03
C PRO A 34 6.17 -9.22 -6.53
N TRP A 35 5.05 -8.56 -6.21
CA TRP A 35 4.83 -7.92 -4.89
C TRP A 35 3.38 -7.42 -4.65
N LEU A 36 2.32 -8.17 -4.99
CA LEU A 36 0.95 -7.59 -5.08
C LEU A 36 0.42 -6.92 -3.77
N ILE A 37 0.71 -5.62 -3.62
CA ILE A 37 0.74 -4.81 -2.38
C ILE A 37 1.45 -5.52 -1.22
N GLU A 38 2.72 -5.85 -1.47
CA GLU A 38 3.71 -6.50 -0.63
C GLU A 38 3.16 -7.42 0.45
N LYS A 39 3.06 -8.70 0.11
CA LYS A 39 1.81 -9.27 -0.40
C LYS A 39 0.63 -9.15 0.58
N GLN A 40 -0.28 -8.26 0.17
CA GLN A 40 -1.41 -7.62 0.87
C GLN A 40 -1.12 -7.23 2.32
N ILE A 41 -0.03 -6.47 2.42
CA ILE A 41 0.69 -5.96 3.59
C ILE A 41 1.01 -7.10 4.55
N LEU A 42 1.83 -7.98 4.00
CA LEU A 42 2.28 -9.28 4.50
C LEU A 42 1.17 -10.03 5.22
N ARG A 43 0.12 -10.18 4.41
CA ARG A 43 -1.23 -10.70 4.62
C ARG A 43 -1.90 -10.17 5.88
N TRP A 44 -2.10 -8.86 5.84
CA TRP A 44 -2.66 -8.04 6.90
C TRP A 44 -1.89 -8.21 8.20
N THR A 45 -0.58 -8.02 8.08
CA THR A 45 0.40 -8.08 9.16
C THR A 45 0.25 -9.34 10.00
N TYR A 46 0.31 -10.47 9.29
CA TYR A 46 0.10 -11.83 9.79
C TYR A 46 -1.28 -12.09 10.37
N GLY A 47 -2.32 -11.65 9.65
CA GLY A 47 -3.68 -12.13 9.85
C GLY A 47 -4.45 -11.54 11.03
N HIS A 48 -4.08 -10.32 11.48
CA HIS A 48 -4.87 -9.43 12.35
C HIS A 48 -4.31 -8.97 13.71
N HIS A 49 -2.99 -8.70 13.76
CA HIS A 49 -2.28 -7.89 14.80
C HIS A 49 -1.62 -8.61 16.00
N LYS A 50 -0.74 -9.59 15.81
CA LYS A 50 0.18 -10.07 16.87
C LYS A 50 1.54 -9.37 16.94
N HIS A 51 1.76 -8.33 16.13
CA HIS A 51 3.08 -7.72 15.91
C HIS A 51 3.03 -6.19 15.79
N LEU A 52 2.10 -5.51 16.47
CA LEU A 52 2.12 -4.05 16.57
C LEU A 52 3.40 -3.63 17.30
N GLY A 53 4.44 -3.27 16.53
CA GLY A 53 5.73 -2.80 17.03
C GLY A 53 6.89 -3.79 16.98
N SER A 54 6.68 -5.07 16.63
CA SER A 54 7.77 -6.06 16.55
C SER A 54 8.34 -6.20 15.13
N PRO A 55 9.67 -6.41 14.98
CA PRO A 55 10.32 -6.42 13.68
C PRO A 55 9.99 -7.67 12.84
N ILE A 56 9.69 -7.44 11.57
CA ILE A 56 9.58 -8.47 10.53
C ILE A 56 10.96 -8.62 9.89
N LYS A 57 11.56 -9.79 10.08
CA LYS A 57 12.91 -10.10 9.62
C LYS A 57 12.92 -10.86 8.29
N THR A 58 14.03 -10.76 7.56
CA THR A 58 14.27 -11.48 6.30
C THR A 58 14.24 -13.00 6.45
N GLU A 59 14.58 -13.53 7.64
CA GLU A 59 14.48 -14.95 7.98
C GLU A 59 13.06 -15.51 7.86
N HIS A 60 12.02 -14.67 8.03
CA HIS A 60 10.62 -15.08 7.87
C HIS A 60 10.26 -15.35 6.39
N LEU A 61 11.03 -14.79 5.46
CA LEU A 61 10.87 -14.97 4.02
C LEU A 61 11.84 -16.02 3.46
N SER A 62 12.66 -16.69 4.28
CA SER A 62 13.67 -17.63 3.79
C SER A 62 13.16 -19.08 3.71
N LEU A 63 13.34 -19.72 2.54
CA LEU A 63 13.14 -21.17 2.38
C LEU A 63 14.26 -21.91 3.15
N GLY A 64 13.92 -22.55 4.27
CA GLY A 64 14.85 -23.30 5.11
C GLY A 64 15.08 -22.71 6.51
N SER A 65 14.53 -21.54 6.80
CA SER A 65 14.48 -21.02 8.17
C SER A 65 13.50 -21.82 9.03
N GLN A 66 13.85 -22.10 10.28
CA GLN A 66 12.92 -22.67 11.27
C GLN A 66 11.70 -21.76 11.50
N ASN A 67 11.85 -20.46 11.22
CA ASN A 67 10.82 -19.44 11.36
C ASN A 67 10.23 -19.00 10.00
N ASN A 68 10.26 -19.88 8.99
CA ASN A 68 9.62 -19.67 7.69
C ASN A 68 8.14 -19.32 7.85
N LYS A 69 7.70 -18.29 7.12
CA LYS A 69 6.32 -17.81 7.11
C LYS A 69 5.73 -17.62 5.71
N LEU A 70 6.40 -18.15 4.70
CA LEU A 70 5.99 -18.05 3.30
C LEU A 70 4.63 -18.71 3.03
N HIS A 71 4.27 -19.72 3.82
CA HIS A 71 2.94 -20.34 3.75
C HIS A 71 1.83 -19.37 4.18
N ASP A 72 2.05 -18.61 5.27
CA ASP A 72 1.10 -17.60 5.76
C ASP A 72 0.88 -16.48 4.74
N PHE A 73 1.90 -16.19 3.94
CA PHE A 73 1.84 -15.24 2.83
C PHE A 73 1.25 -15.80 1.53
N LYS A 74 0.80 -17.06 1.54
CA LYS A 74 0.34 -17.78 0.34
C LYS A 74 1.38 -17.73 -0.79
N MET A 75 2.66 -17.84 -0.46
CA MET A 75 3.77 -17.85 -1.43
C MET A 75 4.19 -19.28 -1.81
N ILE A 76 3.87 -20.27 -0.97
CA ILE A 76 4.15 -21.69 -1.21
C ILE A 76 2.92 -22.39 -1.85
N ASP A 77 3.17 -23.42 -2.65
CA ASP A 77 2.18 -24.35 -3.20
C ASP A 77 1.79 -25.46 -2.20
N SER A 78 0.86 -26.34 -2.59
CA SER A 78 0.43 -27.46 -1.72
C SER A 78 1.50 -28.54 -1.52
N LYS A 79 2.59 -28.49 -2.27
CA LYS A 79 3.70 -29.46 -2.24
C LYS A 79 4.92 -28.92 -1.48
N GLY A 80 4.81 -27.75 -0.86
CA GLY A 80 5.91 -27.13 -0.12
C GLY A 80 6.90 -26.35 -1.00
N GLY A 81 6.66 -26.28 -2.32
CA GLY A 81 7.48 -25.54 -3.27
C GLY A 81 7.04 -24.09 -3.43
N LEU A 82 7.98 -23.22 -3.78
CA LEU A 82 7.65 -21.84 -4.09
C LEU A 82 6.81 -21.79 -5.38
N ARG A 83 5.67 -21.08 -5.35
CA ARG A 83 4.78 -21.01 -6.54
C ARG A 83 5.56 -20.46 -7.74
N SER A 84 5.19 -20.88 -8.96
CA SER A 84 5.87 -20.49 -10.21
C SER A 84 6.09 -18.99 -10.35
N GLN A 85 5.08 -18.21 -9.96
CA GLN A 85 5.09 -16.74 -9.92
C GLN A 85 6.05 -16.13 -8.89
N PHE A 86 6.70 -16.92 -8.04
CA PHE A 86 7.64 -16.47 -7.01
C PHE A 86 9.00 -17.14 -7.14
N LYS A 87 9.19 -18.10 -8.06
CA LYS A 87 10.46 -18.82 -8.27
C LYS A 87 11.66 -17.90 -8.51
N TYR A 88 11.45 -16.68 -9.01
CA TYR A 88 12.53 -15.70 -9.15
C TYR A 88 13.11 -15.23 -7.80
N LEU A 89 12.42 -15.43 -6.68
CA LEU A 89 12.89 -15.11 -5.32
C LEU A 89 13.95 -16.11 -4.82
N GLU A 90 14.00 -17.33 -5.37
CA GLU A 90 15.02 -18.35 -5.04
C GLU A 90 16.45 -17.90 -5.41
N LYS A 91 16.59 -16.87 -6.27
CA LYS A 91 17.88 -16.39 -6.80
C LYS A 91 18.49 -15.19 -6.04
N ASN A 92 18.29 -15.04 -4.73
CA ASN A 92 18.85 -13.96 -3.86
C ASN A 92 18.03 -12.67 -3.74
N SER A 93 16.70 -12.73 -3.67
CA SER A 93 15.90 -11.50 -3.53
C SER A 93 14.65 -11.68 -2.68
N LEU A 94 14.79 -12.37 -1.54
CA LEU A 94 13.72 -12.46 -0.54
C LEU A 94 13.66 -11.24 0.39
N THR A 95 14.72 -10.41 0.43
CA THR A 95 14.75 -9.14 1.17
C THR A 95 13.90 -8.07 0.50
N LYS A 96 13.88 -8.14 -0.83
CA LYS A 96 13.17 -7.24 -1.71
C LYS A 96 11.79 -6.92 -1.15
N PRO A 97 10.83 -7.85 -0.98
CA PRO A 97 9.50 -7.61 -0.39
C PRO A 97 9.42 -6.62 0.78
N LEU A 98 10.38 -6.68 1.71
CA LEU A 98 10.45 -5.79 2.87
C LEU A 98 10.96 -4.39 2.50
N GLU A 99 11.92 -4.30 1.59
CA GLU A 99 12.47 -3.04 1.10
C GLU A 99 11.40 -2.18 0.40
N ASN A 100 10.55 -2.76 -0.46
CA ASN A 100 9.49 -1.93 -1.08
C ASN A 100 8.43 -1.48 -0.08
N LEU A 101 8.15 -2.22 1.00
CA LEU A 101 7.24 -1.72 2.04
C LEU A 101 7.77 -0.43 2.65
N VAL A 102 9.09 -0.32 2.82
CA VAL A 102 9.73 0.91 3.31
C VAL A 102 9.71 1.99 2.23
N VAL A 103 10.12 1.67 1.00
CA VAL A 103 10.15 2.65 -0.12
C VAL A 103 8.76 3.23 -0.42
N ARG A 104 7.69 2.42 -0.28
CA ARG A 104 6.31 2.86 -0.47
C ARG A 104 5.73 3.60 0.73
N GLY A 105 6.46 3.69 1.86
CA GLY A 105 6.02 4.40 3.05
C GLY A 105 5.04 3.62 3.93
N PHE A 106 4.97 2.29 3.82
CA PHE A 106 4.11 1.43 4.66
C PHE A 106 4.85 0.81 5.85
N ALA A 107 6.17 0.92 5.87
CA ALA A 107 7.01 0.41 6.94
C ALA A 107 8.23 1.32 7.18
N ASN A 108 8.84 1.17 8.35
CA ASN A 108 10.11 1.78 8.71
C ASN A 108 11.13 0.68 9.01
N TYR A 109 12.42 0.95 8.81
CA TYR A 109 13.45 0.05 9.34
C TYR A 109 13.42 0.06 10.87
N PHE A 110 13.60 -1.11 11.48
CA PHE A 110 13.53 -1.24 12.94
C PHE A 110 14.72 -0.56 13.63
N ASN A 111 15.91 -0.70 13.06
CA ASN A 111 17.13 -0.07 13.54
C ASN A 111 18.05 0.21 12.34
N GLU A 112 18.68 1.39 12.30
CA GLU A 112 19.63 1.77 11.24
C GLU A 112 20.82 0.81 11.19
N SER A 113 21.23 0.25 12.35
CA SER A 113 22.33 -0.71 12.43
C SER A 113 21.97 -2.11 11.93
N GLU A 114 20.68 -2.48 11.90
CA GLU A 114 20.23 -3.79 11.41
C GLU A 114 19.95 -3.81 9.90
N GLY A 115 20.19 -2.70 9.19
CA GLY A 115 20.33 -2.57 7.73
C GLY A 115 19.52 -3.56 6.88
N HIS A 116 18.42 -3.11 6.29
CA HIS A 116 17.55 -3.88 5.36
C HIS A 116 17.01 -5.24 5.87
N ASN A 117 17.42 -5.72 7.05
CA ASN A 117 17.06 -7.06 7.52
C ASN A 117 15.81 -7.09 8.38
N ALA A 118 15.37 -5.96 8.92
CA ALA A 118 14.23 -5.86 9.81
C ALA A 118 13.39 -4.60 9.55
N ILE A 119 12.08 -4.77 9.41
CA ILE A 119 11.11 -3.67 9.22
C ILE A 119 9.99 -3.72 10.25
N VAL A 120 9.38 -2.57 10.53
CA VAL A 120 8.14 -2.44 11.33
C VAL A 120 7.09 -1.72 10.50
N ILE A 121 5.88 -2.27 10.44
CA ILE A 121 4.77 -1.65 9.71
C ILE A 121 4.31 -0.41 10.46
N ASN A 122 4.22 0.71 9.73
CA ASN A 122 3.83 2.00 10.29
C ASN A 122 2.29 2.18 10.23
N LYS A 123 1.80 3.31 10.72
CA LYS A 123 0.36 3.61 10.77
C LYS A 123 -0.31 3.54 9.40
N ASP A 124 0.35 4.05 8.36
CA ASP A 124 -0.19 4.06 7.01
C ASP A 124 -0.24 2.65 6.43
N GLY A 125 0.79 1.82 6.68
CA GLY A 125 0.76 0.40 6.33
C GLY A 125 -0.38 -0.37 7.00
N LEU A 126 -0.71 -0.07 8.25
CA LEU A 126 -1.86 -0.67 8.94
C LEU A 126 -3.20 -0.23 8.33
N LEU A 127 -3.34 1.06 8.02
CA LEU A 127 -4.54 1.60 7.40
C LEU A 127 -4.77 1.04 5.99
N VAL A 128 -3.70 0.93 5.19
CA VAL A 128 -3.79 0.28 3.87
C VAL A 128 -4.18 -1.18 4.03
N GLY A 129 -3.64 -1.85 5.05
CA GLY A 129 -4.12 -3.18 5.44
C GLY A 129 -5.63 -3.16 5.60
N GLU A 130 -6.18 -2.34 6.50
CA GLU A 130 -7.61 -2.29 6.82
C GLU A 130 -8.48 -2.09 5.58
N VAL A 131 -8.06 -1.20 4.68
CA VAL A 131 -8.72 -0.97 3.39
C VAL A 131 -8.75 -2.23 2.53
N ILE A 132 -7.66 -3.00 2.47
CA ILE A 132 -7.61 -4.27 1.75
C ILE A 132 -8.60 -5.28 2.36
N ALA A 133 -8.68 -5.38 3.68
CA ALA A 133 -9.62 -6.28 4.35
C ALA A 133 -11.09 -5.89 4.07
N ASP A 134 -11.39 -4.60 3.97
CA ASP A 134 -12.71 -4.12 3.57
C ASP A 134 -13.04 -4.47 2.11
N MET A 135 -12.03 -4.46 1.24
CA MET A 135 -12.18 -4.85 -0.17
C MET A 135 -12.42 -6.36 -0.35
N GLU A 136 -11.80 -7.20 0.50
CA GLU A 136 -11.95 -8.67 0.45
C GLU A 136 -13.32 -9.15 0.96
N LYS A 137 -14.04 -8.37 1.78
CA LYS A 137 -15.35 -8.75 2.33
C LYS A 137 -16.50 -8.72 1.30
N ASP A 138 -16.23 -8.37 0.05
CA ASP A 138 -17.21 -8.24 -1.05
C ASP A 138 -18.46 -7.38 -0.70
N ASN A 139 -18.34 -6.47 0.28
CA ASN A 139 -19.45 -5.59 0.63
C ASN A 139 -19.57 -4.45 -0.40
N ILE A 140 -20.57 -4.57 -1.27
CA ILE A 140 -20.85 -3.65 -2.38
C ILE A 140 -21.03 -2.21 -1.87
N PHE A 141 -21.66 -2.01 -0.70
CA PHE A 141 -21.90 -0.66 -0.15
C PHE A 141 -20.61 0.03 0.30
N ILE A 142 -19.69 -0.72 0.92
CA ILE A 142 -18.39 -0.18 1.35
C ILE A 142 -17.56 0.21 0.12
N LYS A 143 -17.52 -0.66 -0.89
CA LYS A 143 -16.81 -0.41 -2.15
C LYS A 143 -17.39 0.79 -2.90
N ALA A 144 -18.72 0.90 -2.97
CA ALA A 144 -19.40 2.04 -3.59
C ALA A 144 -19.11 3.35 -2.85
N ASN A 145 -19.10 3.33 -1.51
CA ASN A 145 -18.72 4.50 -0.71
C ASN A 145 -17.26 4.90 -0.98
N TYR A 146 -16.30 3.97 -0.94
CA TYR A 146 -14.91 4.32 -1.23
C TYR A 146 -14.73 4.89 -2.63
N LEU A 147 -15.38 4.31 -3.65
CA LEU A 147 -15.35 4.85 -5.01
C LEU A 147 -15.93 6.27 -5.07
N PHE A 148 -17.11 6.48 -4.48
CA PHE A 148 -17.76 7.78 -4.49
C PHE A 148 -16.89 8.86 -3.83
N TYR A 149 -16.38 8.59 -2.64
CA TYR A 149 -15.58 9.57 -1.89
C TYR A 149 -14.19 9.76 -2.47
N SER A 150 -13.57 8.73 -3.04
CA SER A 150 -12.26 8.90 -3.67
C SER A 150 -12.36 9.73 -4.95
N HIS A 151 -13.42 9.53 -5.76
CA HIS A 151 -13.73 10.39 -6.90
C HIS A 151 -14.02 11.82 -6.46
N MET A 152 -14.81 12.00 -5.40
CA MET A 152 -15.11 13.33 -4.87
C MET A 152 -13.85 14.06 -4.41
N MET A 153 -12.91 13.36 -3.76
CA MET A 153 -11.64 13.92 -3.33
C MET A 153 -10.71 14.28 -4.49
N ASP A 154 -10.61 13.41 -5.50
CA ASP A 154 -9.85 13.70 -6.72
C ASP A 154 -10.41 14.95 -7.44
N HIS A 155 -11.74 15.08 -7.52
CA HIS A 155 -12.40 16.24 -8.11
C HIS A 155 -12.22 17.51 -7.28
N LEU A 156 -12.39 17.46 -5.95
CA LEU A 156 -12.14 18.58 -5.05
C LEU A 156 -10.69 19.08 -5.17
N GLY A 157 -9.71 18.16 -5.16
CA GLY A 157 -8.30 18.50 -5.35
C GLY A 157 -8.04 19.18 -6.70
N ALA A 158 -8.63 18.66 -7.78
CA ALA A 158 -8.53 19.28 -9.11
C ALA A 158 -9.16 20.68 -9.15
N THR A 159 -10.32 20.88 -8.52
CA THR A 159 -10.99 22.18 -8.45
C THR A 159 -10.14 23.21 -7.68
N VAL A 160 -9.55 22.82 -6.55
CA VAL A 160 -8.67 23.71 -5.78
C VAL A 160 -7.43 24.09 -6.59
N MET A 161 -6.79 23.13 -7.26
CA MET A 161 -5.65 23.39 -8.13
C MET A 161 -6.01 24.35 -9.28
N MET A 162 -7.19 24.19 -9.88
CA MET A 162 -7.68 25.10 -10.93
C MET A 162 -7.87 26.52 -10.40
N ILE A 163 -8.43 26.70 -9.20
CA ILE A 163 -8.59 28.02 -8.57
C ILE A 163 -7.22 28.67 -8.30
N VAL A 164 -6.29 27.93 -7.68
CA VAL A 164 -4.95 28.44 -7.34
C VAL A 164 -4.18 28.85 -8.60
N THR A 165 -4.20 28.00 -9.63
CA THR A 165 -3.55 28.32 -10.92
C THR A 165 -4.19 29.52 -11.60
N THR A 166 -5.52 29.65 -11.56
CA THR A 166 -6.24 30.81 -12.12
C THR A 166 -5.85 32.10 -11.38
N ILE A 167 -5.82 32.09 -10.04
CA ILE A 167 -5.38 33.25 -9.23
C ILE A 167 -3.92 33.61 -9.55
N GLY A 168 -3.05 32.60 -9.67
CA GLY A 168 -1.65 32.80 -10.04
C GLY A 168 -1.48 33.46 -11.41
N LEU A 169 -2.24 32.99 -12.41
CA LEU A 169 -2.25 33.57 -13.75
C LEU A 169 -2.76 35.02 -13.73
N ILE A 170 -3.85 35.31 -13.01
CA ILE A 170 -4.38 36.68 -12.87
C ILE A 170 -3.32 37.61 -12.27
N LYS A 171 -2.63 37.19 -11.20
CA LYS A 171 -1.54 37.98 -10.61
C LYS A 171 -0.40 38.23 -11.57
N LEU A 172 -0.03 37.23 -12.38
CA LEU A 172 1.02 37.35 -13.40
C LEU A 172 0.62 38.36 -14.47
N PHE A 173 -0.61 38.29 -14.98
CA PHE A 173 -1.14 39.27 -15.95
C PHE A 173 -1.17 40.69 -15.38
N ILE A 174 -1.71 40.89 -14.17
CA ILE A 174 -1.74 42.21 -13.53
C ILE A 174 -0.33 42.78 -13.39
N SER A 175 0.63 41.96 -12.95
CA SER A 175 2.04 42.38 -12.82
C SER A 175 2.63 42.79 -14.16
N PHE A 176 2.30 42.08 -15.25
CA PHE A 176 2.77 42.41 -16.59
C PHE A 176 2.16 43.72 -17.13
N PHE A 177 0.91 44.03 -16.77
CA PHE A 177 0.25 45.27 -17.17
C PHE A 177 0.67 46.50 -16.35
N TYR A 178 1.10 46.33 -15.10
CA TYR A 178 1.54 47.43 -14.23
C TYR A 178 3.04 47.77 -14.33
N VAL A 179 3.85 46.90 -14.95
CA VAL A 179 5.30 47.12 -15.17
C VAL A 179 5.59 47.78 -16.54
N LYS A 180 4.55 48.22 -17.24
CA LYS A 180 4.65 49.08 -18.44
C LYS A 180 4.31 50.52 -18.10
#